data_AF-A0A7H4PVK9-F1
#
_entry.id   AF-A0A7H4PVK9-F1
#
_cell.length_a   1.000
_cell.length_b   1.000
_cell.length_c   1.000
_cell.angle_alpha   90.00
_cell.angle_beta   90.00
_cell.angle_gamma   90.00
#
_symmetry.space_group_name_H-M   'P 1'
#
loop_
_entity.id
_entity.type
_entity.pdbx_description
1 polymer ?
#
loop_
_entity_poly.entity_id
_entity_poly.type
_entity_poly.pdbx_seq_one_letter_code
_entity_poly.pdbx_strand_id
1 'polypeptide(L)'
;MVDEVLETLRVELETIAEVVNNSSAEKRPVNVVTPGFATPGIDRGELVERAKSLAEVIRVQGPSGLSPEDEAYYKDFVQRLAILKAHSIPNFWNGNGGQAVSAYLWTLDALERALRKTCEVSTDERARQVKEFRAVQNATRAMQARCNSLEPTFAELEQMGKEIVSAYQAADQLPTDMENLRESRREIRKLQEAATVANSEVQKYVGMGQAANDKFEEIGAKAKQVLEWSENAMRSSTAVGLAVAFHDRAEDLRKSMWPWVLGLIVALLAGATIGGFQLHGLAEAIQSSTPPMIVWTRLAISMLSVGAPIWFAWLSTKQIGQRFRLAEDYAYKASISKAYEGYRREALELDEDFQKRLFASALTRLDEQPLRFVENETHGSPWHELANSKLMKDAIRIAPELVTRFRTEAKEAVDKAKGAEKEKTAAVEGAGSAESAGAAKPA
;
A
#
# COMPACT_ATOMS: atom_id res chain seq x y z
N MET A 1 23.59 66.23 91.58
CA MET A 1 24.60 65.67 92.50
C MET A 1 23.97 65.72 93.86
N VAL A 2 23.80 64.59 94.53
CA VAL A 2 23.07 64.50 95.82
C VAL A 2 23.93 65.10 96.93
N ASP A 3 23.29 65.69 97.94
CA ASP A 3 23.94 66.23 99.15
C ASP A 3 24.85 65.18 99.84
N GLU A 4 25.98 65.62 100.41
CA GLU A 4 27.01 64.76 101.00
C GLU A 4 26.50 63.94 102.21
N VAL A 5 25.62 64.53 103.03
CA VAL A 5 25.04 63.84 104.20
C VAL A 5 24.04 62.79 103.77
N LEU A 6 23.22 63.08 102.75
CA LEU A 6 22.30 62.12 102.16
C LEU A 6 23.06 60.98 101.47
N GLU A 7 24.16 61.27 100.77
CA GLU A 7 24.97 60.24 100.14
C GLU A 7 25.61 59.30 101.19
N THR A 8 26.09 59.87 102.30
CA THR A 8 26.57 59.06 103.44
C THR A 8 25.47 58.17 104.00
N LEU A 9 24.26 58.70 104.16
CA LEU A 9 23.10 57.96 104.64
C LEU A 9 22.67 56.85 103.66
N ARG A 10 22.75 57.09 102.36
CA ARG A 10 22.50 56.11 101.29
C ARG A 10 23.46 54.92 101.42
N VAL A 11 24.76 55.19 101.55
CA VAL A 11 25.80 54.16 101.68
C VAL A 11 25.58 53.33 102.96
N GLU A 12 25.20 53.98 104.07
CA GLU A 12 24.92 53.25 105.32
C GLU A 12 23.66 52.37 105.22
N LEU A 13 22.62 52.81 104.50
CA LEU A 13 21.44 52.00 104.21
C LEU A 13 21.75 50.78 103.33
N GLU A 14 22.60 50.93 102.31
CA GLU A 14 23.06 49.80 101.49
C GLU A 14 23.88 48.81 102.32
N THR A 15 24.77 49.33 103.18
CA THR A 15 25.55 48.51 104.11
C THR A 15 24.63 47.75 105.07
N ILE A 16 23.60 48.39 105.61
CA ILE A 16 22.60 47.73 106.44
C ILE A 16 21.89 46.62 105.67
N ALA A 17 21.47 46.87 104.42
CA ALA A 17 20.81 45.86 103.60
C ALA A 17 21.71 44.63 103.39
N GLU A 18 23.01 44.82 103.17
CA GLU A 18 23.98 43.73 103.07
C GLU A 18 24.12 42.96 104.39
N VAL A 19 24.21 43.66 105.53
CA VAL A 19 24.32 43.03 106.85
C VAL A 19 23.05 42.23 107.19
N VAL A 20 21.86 42.75 106.86
CA VAL A 20 20.61 41.99 107.02
C VAL A 20 20.61 40.75 106.12
N ASN A 21 21.01 40.89 104.85
CA ASN A 21 21.06 39.75 103.93
C ASN A 21 22.01 38.64 104.41
N ASN A 22 23.10 39.02 105.07
CA ASN A 22 24.11 38.11 105.60
C ASN A 22 23.83 37.64 107.05
N SER A 23 22.77 38.14 107.70
CA SER A 23 22.47 37.87 109.12
C SER A 23 22.07 36.42 109.43
N SER A 24 21.51 35.70 108.46
CA SER A 24 21.09 34.30 108.58
C SER A 24 20.84 33.69 107.20
N ALA A 25 20.97 32.37 107.05
CA ALA A 25 20.57 31.64 105.84
C ALA A 25 19.06 31.32 105.78
N GLU A 26 18.31 31.63 106.85
CA GLU A 26 16.88 31.37 106.96
C GLU A 26 16.07 32.24 105.98
N LYS A 27 15.12 31.61 105.29
CA LYS A 27 14.28 32.26 104.27
C LYS A 27 12.84 32.42 104.72
N ARG A 28 12.43 31.72 105.78
CA ARG A 28 11.07 31.82 106.33
C ARG A 28 10.91 33.13 107.11
N PRO A 29 9.68 33.67 107.21
CA PRO A 29 9.40 34.85 108.02
C PRO A 29 9.79 34.67 109.49
N VAL A 30 10.18 35.76 110.15
CA VAL A 30 10.70 35.75 111.53
C VAL A 30 9.72 35.11 112.52
N ASN A 31 8.41 35.37 112.39
CA ASN A 31 7.37 34.76 113.23
C ASN A 31 7.19 33.24 113.05
N VAL A 32 7.64 32.67 111.93
CA VAL A 32 7.64 31.22 111.69
C VAL A 32 8.86 30.57 112.35
N VAL A 33 9.97 31.30 112.42
CA VAL A 33 11.25 30.84 112.96
C VAL A 33 11.27 30.94 114.49
N THR A 34 10.80 32.07 115.01
CA THR A 34 10.62 32.33 116.44
C THR A 34 9.16 32.69 116.69
N PRO A 35 8.28 31.71 116.98
CA PRO A 35 6.86 32.00 117.22
C PRO A 35 6.66 32.84 118.48
N GLY A 36 6.00 33.99 118.35
CA GLY A 36 5.60 34.85 119.46
C GLY A 36 4.55 35.88 119.06
N PHE A 37 3.72 36.34 120.00
CA PHE A 37 2.68 37.33 119.69
C PHE A 37 3.24 38.67 119.19
N ALA A 38 4.48 39.00 119.57
CA ALA A 38 5.17 40.25 119.22
C ALA A 38 6.16 40.09 118.05
N THR A 39 6.23 38.92 117.39
CA THR A 39 7.17 38.69 116.29
C THR A 39 6.51 39.00 114.94
N PRO A 40 7.08 39.89 114.13
CA PRO A 40 6.50 40.27 112.84
C PRO A 40 6.64 39.15 111.80
N GLY A 41 5.64 39.02 110.93
CA GLY A 41 5.62 38.06 109.83
C GLY A 41 6.35 38.53 108.59
N ILE A 42 7.57 39.05 108.76
CA ILE A 42 8.40 39.60 107.68
C ILE A 42 9.59 38.68 107.46
N ASP A 43 9.96 38.46 106.21
CA ASP A 43 11.13 37.66 105.84
C ASP A 43 12.41 38.48 105.66
N ARG A 44 13.54 37.78 105.48
CA ARG A 44 14.85 38.41 105.32
C ARG A 44 14.89 39.32 104.08
N GLY A 45 14.29 38.89 102.97
CA GLY A 45 14.29 39.62 101.70
C GLY A 45 13.51 40.94 101.82
N GLU A 46 12.37 40.91 102.49
CA GLU A 46 11.56 42.09 102.76
C GLU A 46 12.29 43.11 103.67
N LEU A 47 13.04 42.63 104.67
CA LEU A 47 13.89 43.49 105.50
C LEU A 47 15.04 44.12 104.70
N VAL A 48 15.69 43.35 103.82
CA VAL A 48 16.74 43.84 102.91
C VAL A 48 16.19 44.90 101.96
N GLU A 49 15.04 44.61 101.34
CA GLU A 49 14.40 45.51 100.37
C GLU A 49 13.96 46.81 101.03
N ARG A 50 13.54 46.75 102.30
CA ARG A 50 13.18 47.96 103.06
C ARG A 50 14.31 48.97 103.12
N ALA A 51 15.55 48.55 103.43
CA ALA A 51 16.69 49.46 103.44
C ALA A 51 17.11 49.90 102.02
N LYS A 52 17.10 48.98 101.04
CA LYS A 52 17.43 49.31 99.64
C LYS A 52 16.49 50.34 99.03
N SER A 53 15.19 50.20 99.28
CA SER A 53 14.18 51.13 98.76
C SER A 53 14.41 52.56 99.25
N LEU A 54 14.84 52.76 100.50
CA LEU A 54 15.16 54.07 101.04
C LEU A 54 16.47 54.64 100.46
N ALA A 55 17.48 53.79 100.24
CA ALA A 55 18.70 54.19 99.55
C ALA A 55 18.40 54.63 98.10
N GLU A 56 17.49 53.93 97.43
CA GLU A 56 17.07 54.26 96.06
C GLU A 56 16.32 55.60 95.99
N VAL A 57 15.48 55.90 96.97
CA VAL A 57 14.82 57.21 97.08
C VAL A 57 15.86 58.33 97.15
N ILE A 58 16.90 58.17 97.98
CA ILE A 58 17.98 59.15 98.07
C ILE A 58 18.75 59.25 96.74
N ARG A 59 19.04 58.11 96.09
CA ARG A 59 19.79 58.08 94.82
C ARG A 59 19.08 58.82 93.69
N VAL A 60 17.77 58.62 93.57
CA VAL A 60 16.97 59.13 92.44
C VAL A 60 16.42 60.53 92.73
N GLN A 61 16.08 60.80 93.99
CA GLN A 61 15.31 61.99 94.38
C GLN A 61 16.00 62.85 95.45
N GLY A 62 17.22 62.49 95.85
CA GLY A 62 18.00 63.27 96.80
C GLY A 62 18.31 64.67 96.27
N PRO A 63 17.92 65.74 96.99
CA PRO A 63 18.29 67.10 96.59
C PRO A 63 19.80 67.30 96.67
N SER A 64 20.29 68.30 95.93
CA SER A 64 21.71 68.65 95.91
C SER A 64 22.17 69.49 97.10
N GLY A 65 21.26 69.87 98.00
CA GLY A 65 21.56 70.62 99.20
C GLY A 65 20.42 70.51 100.21
N LEU A 66 20.78 70.42 101.49
CA LEU A 66 19.85 70.31 102.62
C LEU A 66 19.67 71.65 103.35
N SER A 67 18.54 71.78 104.06
CA SER A 67 18.39 72.80 105.12
C SER A 67 19.32 72.45 106.30
N PRO A 68 19.88 73.43 107.03
CA PRO A 68 20.72 73.15 108.21
C PRO A 68 20.04 72.27 109.27
N GLU A 69 18.71 72.37 109.40
CA GLU A 69 17.91 71.53 110.31
C GLU A 69 17.85 70.07 109.83
N ASP A 70 17.63 69.86 108.53
CA ASP A 70 17.55 68.54 107.92
C ASP A 70 18.93 67.86 107.88
N GLU A 71 20.00 68.62 107.60
CA GLU A 71 21.38 68.14 107.61
C GLU A 71 21.78 67.60 109.00
N ALA A 72 21.48 68.34 110.06
CA ALA A 72 21.70 67.89 111.43
C ALA A 72 20.89 66.62 111.78
N TYR A 73 19.62 66.57 111.34
CA TYR A 73 18.74 65.43 111.58
C TYR A 73 19.22 64.16 110.88
N TYR A 74 19.61 64.26 109.60
CA TYR A 74 20.11 63.11 108.84
C TYR A 74 21.47 62.62 109.34
N LYS A 75 22.34 63.52 109.79
CA LYS A 75 23.62 63.16 110.41
C LYS A 75 23.45 62.37 111.71
N ASP A 76 22.46 62.74 112.54
CA ASP A 76 22.09 61.94 113.72
C ASP A 76 21.51 60.58 113.32
N PHE A 77 20.73 60.52 112.24
CA PHE A 77 20.17 59.26 111.72
C PHE A 77 21.22 58.24 111.29
N VAL A 78 22.37 58.68 110.75
CA VAL A 78 23.50 57.79 110.44
C VAL A 78 23.96 57.04 111.70
N GLN A 79 23.99 57.70 112.87
CA GLN A 79 24.36 57.05 114.13
C GLN A 79 23.28 56.04 114.58
N ARG A 80 22.00 56.37 114.42
CA ARG A 80 20.87 55.47 114.73
C ARG A 80 20.95 54.19 113.89
N LEU A 81 21.26 54.32 112.61
CA LEU A 81 21.48 53.20 111.69
C LEU A 81 22.67 52.32 112.12
N ALA A 82 23.77 52.94 112.54
CA ALA A 82 24.93 52.20 113.08
C ALA A 82 24.57 51.39 114.34
N ILE A 83 23.75 51.94 115.25
CA ILE A 83 23.26 51.23 116.45
C ILE A 83 22.36 50.06 116.06
N LEU A 84 21.44 50.25 115.10
CA LEU A 84 20.61 49.15 114.58
C LEU A 84 21.47 48.02 114.03
N LYS A 85 22.50 48.35 113.25
CA LYS A 85 23.43 47.39 112.66
C LYS A 85 24.14 46.55 113.72
N ALA A 86 24.63 47.19 114.78
CA ALA A 86 25.39 46.52 115.83
C ALA A 86 24.53 45.72 116.82
N HIS A 87 23.32 46.20 117.16
CA HIS A 87 22.55 45.66 118.28
C HIS A 87 21.20 45.03 117.90
N SER A 88 20.58 45.46 116.81
CA SER A 88 19.26 44.93 116.40
C SER A 88 19.40 43.79 115.41
N ILE A 89 20.15 43.97 114.31
CA ILE A 89 20.24 42.96 113.24
C ILE A 89 20.70 41.56 113.73
N PRO A 90 21.71 41.42 114.62
CA PRO A 90 22.13 40.11 115.11
C PRO A 90 21.05 39.33 115.87
N ASN A 91 20.01 40.03 116.35
CA ASN A 91 18.95 39.45 117.16
C ASN A 91 17.69 39.09 116.37
N PHE A 92 17.66 39.30 115.05
CA PHE A 92 16.46 39.05 114.23
C PHE A 92 15.93 37.62 114.30
N TRP A 93 16.83 36.65 114.40
CA TRP A 93 16.50 35.22 114.26
C TRP A 93 16.61 34.44 115.57
N ASN A 94 16.64 35.13 116.72
CA ASN A 94 16.68 34.50 118.04
C ASN A 94 15.42 34.86 118.85
N GLY A 95 15.39 34.49 120.14
CA GLY A 95 14.25 34.76 121.04
C GLY A 95 13.86 36.24 121.17
N ASN A 96 14.73 37.17 120.80
CA ASN A 96 14.49 38.62 120.82
C ASN A 96 14.05 39.19 119.45
N GLY A 97 13.85 38.35 118.44
CA GLY A 97 13.57 38.75 117.06
C GLY A 97 12.39 39.71 116.91
N GLY A 98 11.34 39.54 117.71
CA GLY A 98 10.17 40.43 117.68
C GLY A 98 10.50 41.88 118.03
N GLN A 99 11.32 42.10 119.06
CA GLN A 99 11.74 43.44 119.46
C GLN A 99 12.77 44.02 118.50
N ALA A 100 13.72 43.19 118.06
CA ALA A 100 14.80 43.59 117.17
C ALA A 100 14.30 44.03 115.78
N VAL A 101 13.40 43.25 115.18
CA VAL A 101 12.81 43.58 113.87
C VAL A 101 11.87 44.78 113.98
N SER A 102 11.13 44.91 115.08
CA SER A 102 10.32 46.11 115.33
C SER A 102 11.21 47.36 115.44
N ALA A 103 12.29 47.34 116.21
CA ALA A 103 13.20 48.49 116.31
C ALA A 103 13.77 48.91 114.94
N TYR A 104 14.14 47.93 114.10
CA TYR A 104 14.60 48.14 112.74
C TYR A 104 13.55 48.84 111.86
N LEU A 105 12.33 48.28 111.77
CA LEU A 105 11.28 48.80 110.91
C LEU A 105 10.84 50.21 111.31
N TRP A 106 10.68 50.46 112.62
CA TRP A 106 10.23 51.75 113.12
C TRP A 106 11.26 52.85 112.89
N THR A 107 12.55 52.53 112.97
CA THR A 107 13.61 53.49 112.66
C THR A 107 13.67 53.79 111.16
N LEU A 108 13.52 52.77 110.30
CA LEU A 108 13.46 53.00 108.85
C LEU A 108 12.18 53.71 108.40
N ASP A 109 11.04 53.47 109.05
CA ASP A 109 9.81 54.25 108.83
C ASP A 109 9.98 55.72 109.23
N ALA A 110 10.62 55.99 110.37
CA ALA A 110 10.92 57.37 110.78
C ALA A 110 11.85 58.06 109.76
N LEU A 111 12.82 57.33 109.19
CA LEU A 111 13.67 57.85 108.12
C LEU A 111 12.89 58.10 106.83
N GLU A 112 12.03 57.16 106.41
CA GLU A 112 11.21 57.30 105.21
C GLU A 112 10.35 58.57 105.25
N ARG A 113 9.71 58.84 106.39
CA ARG A 113 8.86 60.04 106.53
C ARG A 113 9.66 61.32 106.39
N ALA A 114 10.89 61.36 106.89
CA ALA A 114 11.79 62.49 106.70
C ALA A 114 12.17 62.62 105.22
N LEU A 115 12.63 61.53 104.59
CA LEU A 115 13.03 61.51 103.18
C LEU A 115 11.87 61.91 102.26
N ARG A 116 10.64 61.50 102.54
CA ARG A 116 9.45 61.91 101.75
C ARG A 116 9.25 63.42 101.72
N LYS A 117 9.56 64.11 102.82
CA LYS A 117 9.45 65.58 102.91
C LYS A 117 10.61 66.27 102.18
N THR A 118 11.82 65.72 102.27
CA THR A 118 13.04 66.34 101.73
C THR A 118 13.28 66.01 100.25
N CYS A 119 12.81 64.85 99.76
CA CYS A 119 13.02 64.35 98.40
C CYS A 119 11.80 64.55 97.46
N GLU A 120 10.90 65.49 97.74
CA GLU A 120 9.72 65.73 96.89
C GLU A 120 10.09 66.42 95.56
N VAL A 121 9.71 65.82 94.43
CA VAL A 121 9.97 66.35 93.07
C VAL A 121 9.02 67.53 92.78
N SER A 122 9.56 68.69 92.44
CA SER A 122 8.78 69.91 92.18
C SER A 122 7.78 69.73 91.01
N THR A 123 6.61 70.37 91.13
CA THR A 123 5.46 70.26 90.21
C THR A 123 5.76 70.74 88.78
N ASP A 124 6.83 71.50 88.57
CA ASP A 124 7.19 72.15 87.31
C ASP A 124 7.95 71.19 86.35
N GLU A 125 8.70 70.23 86.90
CA GLU A 125 9.46 69.23 86.12
C GLU A 125 8.53 68.27 85.35
N ARG A 126 7.38 67.91 85.96
CA ARG A 126 6.39 67.01 85.34
C ARG A 126 5.70 67.64 84.13
N ALA A 127 5.52 68.97 84.11
CA ALA A 127 4.88 69.67 83.00
C ALA A 127 5.78 69.75 81.74
N ARG A 128 7.10 69.78 81.91
CA ARG A 128 8.07 69.81 80.80
C ARG A 128 8.12 68.50 80.02
N GLN A 129 8.16 67.37 80.72
CA GLN A 129 8.25 66.04 80.10
C GLN A 129 7.04 65.72 79.18
N VAL A 130 5.84 66.16 79.54
CA VAL A 130 4.62 65.96 78.73
C VAL A 130 4.65 66.78 77.44
N LYS A 131 5.25 67.98 77.45
CA LYS A 131 5.39 68.82 76.24
C LYS A 131 6.37 68.22 75.25
N GLU A 132 7.51 67.73 75.71
CA GLU A 132 8.53 67.12 74.85
C GLU A 132 8.02 65.85 74.16
N PHE A 133 7.28 65.01 74.88
CA PHE A 133 6.68 63.80 74.31
C PHE A 133 5.73 64.11 73.13
N ARG A 134 4.89 65.15 73.25
CA ARG A 134 3.98 65.57 72.18
C ARG A 134 4.73 66.12 70.96
N ALA A 135 5.84 66.82 71.16
CA ALA A 135 6.66 67.33 70.07
C ALA A 135 7.27 66.20 69.24
N VAL A 136 7.82 65.17 69.92
CA VAL A 136 8.37 63.98 69.26
C VAL A 136 7.27 63.22 68.50
N GLN A 137 6.12 63.00 69.12
CA GLN A 137 5.00 62.28 68.48
C GLN A 137 4.53 62.96 67.19
N ASN A 138 4.46 64.29 67.17
CA ASN A 138 4.08 65.05 65.98
C ASN A 138 5.14 64.95 64.88
N ALA A 139 6.43 64.99 65.24
CA ALA A 139 7.52 64.81 64.28
C ALA A 139 7.51 63.41 63.65
N THR A 140 7.23 62.35 64.41
CA THR A 140 7.14 60.99 63.89
C THR A 140 5.99 60.83 62.89
N ARG A 141 4.82 61.42 63.16
CA ARG A 141 3.67 61.40 62.22
C ARG A 141 3.97 62.14 60.92
N ALA A 142 4.64 63.29 60.99
CA ALA A 142 5.05 64.04 59.81
C ALA A 142 6.07 63.25 58.96
N MET A 143 7.00 62.55 59.60
CA MET A 143 7.95 61.68 58.91
C MET A 143 7.25 60.51 58.21
N GLN A 144 6.29 59.87 58.90
CA GLN A 144 5.47 58.79 58.33
C GLN A 144 4.70 59.25 57.08
N ALA A 145 4.09 60.44 57.12
CA ALA A 145 3.37 60.99 55.97
C ALA A 145 4.29 61.24 54.77
N ARG A 146 5.52 61.74 55.02
CA ARG A 146 6.53 61.91 53.95
C ARG A 146 6.94 60.57 53.35
N CYS A 147 7.18 59.54 54.17
CA CYS A 147 7.50 58.20 53.68
C CYS A 147 6.38 57.64 52.79
N ASN A 148 5.13 57.70 53.25
CA ASN A 148 3.98 57.20 52.49
C ASN A 148 3.78 57.97 51.16
N SER A 149 4.13 59.27 51.11
CA SER A 149 4.04 60.05 49.87
C SER A 149 5.12 59.72 48.84
N LEU A 150 6.27 59.20 49.29
CA LEU A 150 7.41 58.85 48.42
C LEU A 150 7.31 57.42 47.86
N GLU A 151 6.56 56.54 48.53
CA GLU A 151 6.34 55.15 48.14
C GLU A 151 5.84 54.96 46.70
N PRO A 152 4.81 55.68 46.20
CA PRO A 152 4.41 55.58 44.79
C PRO A 152 5.50 56.05 43.82
N THR A 153 6.29 57.05 44.19
CA THR A 153 7.38 57.57 43.35
C THR A 153 8.53 56.57 43.21
N PHE A 154 8.85 55.84 44.29
CA PHE A 154 9.85 54.77 44.23
C PHE A 154 9.41 53.62 43.33
N ALA A 155 8.14 53.24 43.36
CA ALA A 155 7.60 52.20 42.48
C ALA A 155 7.70 52.59 40.99
N GLU A 156 7.36 53.84 40.66
CA GLU A 156 7.49 54.37 39.29
C GLU A 156 8.96 54.43 38.83
N LEU A 157 9.89 54.86 39.70
CA LEU A 157 11.32 54.87 39.40
C LEU A 157 11.89 53.47 39.21
N GLU A 158 11.46 52.49 40.01
CA GLU A 158 11.87 51.09 39.85
C GLU A 158 11.38 50.52 38.51
N GLN A 159 10.15 50.84 38.12
CA GLN A 159 9.60 50.44 36.84
C GLN A 159 10.36 51.07 35.67
N MET A 160 10.60 52.37 35.72
CA MET A 160 11.38 53.08 34.70
C MET A 160 12.82 52.52 34.61
N GLY A 161 13.43 52.19 35.75
CA GLY A 161 14.74 51.52 35.79
C GLY A 161 14.73 50.15 35.09
N LYS A 162 13.70 49.32 35.35
CA LYS A 162 13.53 48.02 34.68
C LYS A 162 13.36 48.18 33.17
N GLU A 163 12.57 49.15 32.73
CA GLU A 163 12.36 49.42 31.31
C GLU A 163 13.66 49.84 30.61
N ILE A 164 14.43 50.76 31.21
CA ILE A 164 15.73 51.20 30.67
C ILE A 164 16.71 50.04 30.56
N VAL A 165 16.80 49.20 31.60
CA VAL A 165 17.68 48.02 31.57
C VAL A 165 17.25 47.04 30.48
N SER A 166 15.94 46.81 30.32
CA SER A 166 15.42 45.91 29.27
C SER A 166 15.71 46.45 27.87
N ALA A 167 15.53 47.76 27.66
CA ALA A 167 15.80 48.41 26.38
C ALA A 167 17.28 48.39 26.04
N TYR A 168 18.15 48.58 27.05
CA TYR A 168 19.59 48.48 26.88
C TYR A 168 20.02 47.05 26.51
N GLN A 169 19.49 46.03 27.20
CA GLN A 169 19.77 44.63 26.88
C GLN A 169 19.31 44.26 25.46
N ALA A 170 18.13 44.72 25.05
CA ALA A 170 17.64 44.52 23.68
C ALA A 170 18.51 45.23 22.64
N ALA A 171 18.97 46.45 22.92
CA ALA A 171 19.86 47.19 22.04
C ALA A 171 21.26 46.55 21.92
N ASP A 172 21.78 45.97 23.01
CA ASP A 172 23.07 45.26 23.05
C ASP A 172 23.03 43.95 22.26
N GLN A 173 21.89 43.25 22.26
CA GLN A 173 21.71 42.01 21.48
C GLN A 173 21.38 42.24 20.00
N LEU A 174 20.87 43.42 19.65
CA LEU A 174 20.44 43.77 18.28
C LEU A 174 21.51 43.47 17.20
N PRO A 175 22.81 43.78 17.38
CA PRO A 175 23.83 43.47 16.37
C PRO A 175 23.98 41.97 16.11
N THR A 176 23.97 41.16 17.18
CA THR A 176 24.05 39.70 17.10
C THR A 176 22.83 39.12 16.38
N ASP A 177 21.63 39.60 16.74
CA ASP A 177 20.38 39.18 16.09
C ASP A 177 20.36 39.54 14.60
N MET A 178 20.86 40.73 14.25
CA MET A 178 20.98 41.16 12.86
C MET A 178 21.95 40.32 12.05
N GLU A 179 23.05 39.85 12.65
CA GLU A 179 23.96 38.94 11.96
C GLU A 179 23.36 37.54 11.80
N ASN A 180 22.71 37.00 12.83
CA ASN A 180 21.96 35.74 12.76
C ASN A 180 20.87 35.78 11.67
N LEU A 181 20.15 36.91 11.54
CA LEU A 181 19.17 37.15 10.48
C LEU A 181 19.82 37.19 9.09
N ARG A 182 21.00 37.80 8.95
CA ARG A 182 21.74 37.82 7.68
C ARG A 182 22.21 36.43 7.29
N GLU A 183 22.72 35.64 8.23
CA GLU A 183 23.13 34.26 8.01
C GLU A 183 21.94 33.40 7.60
N SER A 184 20.85 33.44 8.36
CA SER A 184 19.60 32.74 8.04
C SER A 184 19.08 33.11 6.65
N ARG A 185 19.16 34.39 6.26
CA ARG A 185 18.79 34.84 4.90
C ARG A 185 19.71 34.28 3.82
N ARG A 186 21.02 34.13 4.07
CA ARG A 186 21.93 33.49 3.10
C ARG A 186 21.60 32.01 2.95
N GLU A 187 21.32 31.31 4.05
CA GLU A 187 20.92 29.90 3.99
C GLU A 187 19.62 29.71 3.22
N ILE A 188 18.60 30.52 3.50
CA ILE A 188 17.33 30.50 2.76
C ILE A 188 17.57 30.71 1.26
N ARG A 189 18.45 31.64 0.86
CA ARG A 189 18.79 31.84 -0.56
C ARG A 189 19.47 30.63 -1.18
N LYS A 190 20.42 30.02 -0.48
CA LYS A 190 21.10 28.78 -0.95
C LYS A 190 20.10 27.65 -1.13
N LEU A 191 19.20 27.46 -0.16
CA LEU A 191 18.14 26.46 -0.23
C LEU A 191 17.18 26.74 -1.38
N GLN A 192 16.83 28.01 -1.61
CA GLN A 192 15.99 28.42 -2.72
C GLN A 192 16.64 28.10 -4.07
N GLU A 193 17.92 28.42 -4.26
CA GLU A 193 18.68 28.07 -5.47
C GLU A 193 18.80 26.56 -5.67
N ALA A 194 19.09 25.81 -4.61
CA ALA A 194 19.12 24.35 -4.68
C ALA A 194 17.74 23.77 -5.07
N ALA A 195 16.66 24.33 -4.52
CA ALA A 195 15.30 23.92 -4.83
C ALA A 195 14.91 24.26 -6.29
N THR A 196 15.33 25.41 -6.83
CA THR A 196 15.06 25.72 -8.25
C THR A 196 15.81 24.80 -9.20
N VAL A 197 17.07 24.47 -8.90
CA VAL A 197 17.85 23.49 -9.67
C VAL A 197 17.19 22.11 -9.60
N ALA A 198 16.86 21.63 -8.40
CA ALA A 198 16.19 20.34 -8.22
C ALA A 198 14.84 20.29 -8.98
N ASN A 199 14.06 21.37 -8.93
CA ASN A 199 12.79 21.44 -9.66
C ASN A 199 13.00 21.39 -11.18
N SER A 200 14.07 22.01 -11.71
CA SER A 200 14.42 21.93 -13.13
C SER A 200 14.82 20.50 -13.55
N GLU A 201 15.54 19.77 -12.69
CA GLU A 201 15.87 18.37 -12.92
C GLU A 201 14.64 17.47 -12.89
N VAL A 202 13.75 17.68 -11.91
CA VAL A 202 12.47 16.95 -11.82
C VAL A 202 11.64 17.17 -13.08
N GLN A 203 11.52 18.40 -13.58
CA GLN A 203 10.81 18.67 -14.84
C GLN A 203 11.45 17.93 -16.03
N LYS A 204 12.78 17.86 -16.10
CA LYS A 204 13.47 17.10 -17.13
C LYS A 204 13.14 15.60 -17.04
N TYR A 205 13.17 15.02 -15.85
CA TYR A 205 12.81 13.61 -15.66
C TYR A 205 11.34 13.32 -15.95
N VAL A 206 10.43 14.23 -15.61
CA VAL A 206 9.01 14.12 -15.99
C VAL A 206 8.85 14.11 -17.51
N GLY A 207 9.54 15.01 -18.23
CA GLY A 207 9.53 15.02 -19.70
C GLY A 207 10.11 13.74 -20.31
N MET A 208 11.20 13.20 -19.74
CA MET A 208 11.76 11.91 -20.15
C MET A 208 10.79 10.75 -19.87
N GLY A 209 10.10 10.77 -18.74
CA GLY A 209 9.09 9.78 -18.36
C GLY A 209 7.89 9.78 -19.31
N GLN A 210 7.39 10.96 -19.69
CA GLN A 210 6.32 11.10 -20.69
C GLN A 210 6.77 10.56 -22.06
N ALA A 211 7.94 10.96 -22.55
CA ALA A 211 8.47 10.47 -23.82
C ALA A 211 8.71 8.95 -23.82
N ALA A 212 9.09 8.37 -22.67
CA ALA A 212 9.19 6.92 -22.52
C ALA A 212 7.80 6.25 -22.53
N ASN A 213 6.82 6.84 -21.86
CA ASN A 213 5.44 6.33 -21.87
C ASN A 213 4.83 6.33 -23.27
N ASP A 214 5.00 7.42 -24.03
CA ASP A 214 4.52 7.52 -25.42
C ASP A 214 5.15 6.42 -26.29
N LYS A 215 6.45 6.15 -26.11
CA LYS A 215 7.14 5.05 -26.79
C LYS A 215 6.60 3.68 -26.36
N PHE A 216 6.30 3.48 -25.08
CA PHE A 216 5.70 2.22 -24.61
C PHE A 216 4.30 2.01 -25.17
N GLU A 217 3.49 3.05 -25.27
CA GLU A 217 2.17 2.99 -25.91
C GLU A 217 2.29 2.68 -27.40
N GLU A 218 3.23 3.32 -28.11
CA GLU A 218 3.49 3.05 -29.52
C GLU A 218 3.97 1.59 -29.74
N ILE A 219 4.91 1.11 -28.92
CA ILE A 219 5.38 -0.29 -28.96
C ILE A 219 4.23 -1.24 -28.62
N GLY A 220 3.41 -0.92 -27.63
CA GLY A 220 2.25 -1.71 -27.24
C GLY A 220 1.22 -1.82 -28.37
N ALA A 221 0.97 -0.72 -29.08
CA ALA A 221 0.10 -0.70 -30.26
C ALA A 221 0.67 -1.55 -31.40
N LYS A 222 1.97 -1.41 -31.70
CA LYS A 222 2.66 -2.24 -32.72
C LYS A 222 2.66 -3.72 -32.35
N ALA A 223 2.91 -4.06 -31.09
CA ALA A 223 2.90 -5.44 -30.61
C ALA A 223 1.52 -6.08 -30.76
N LYS A 224 0.45 -5.36 -30.41
CA LYS A 224 -0.94 -5.81 -30.65
C LYS A 224 -1.20 -6.04 -32.14
N GLN A 225 -0.78 -5.11 -32.99
CA GLN A 225 -0.94 -5.24 -34.44
C GLN A 225 -0.18 -6.45 -35.00
N VAL A 226 1.05 -6.69 -34.55
CA VAL A 226 1.85 -7.85 -34.96
C VAL A 226 1.24 -9.16 -34.46
N LEU A 227 0.70 -9.18 -33.23
CA LEU A 227 0.02 -10.35 -32.68
C LEU A 227 -1.24 -10.69 -33.49
N GLU A 228 -2.06 -9.69 -33.78
CA GLU A 228 -3.27 -9.84 -34.59
C GLU A 228 -2.93 -10.29 -36.02
N TRP A 229 -1.90 -9.70 -36.63
CA TRP A 229 -1.41 -10.13 -37.94
C TRP A 229 -0.87 -11.57 -37.92
N SER A 230 -0.11 -11.95 -36.89
CA SER A 230 0.42 -13.30 -36.71
C SER A 230 -0.68 -14.33 -36.51
N GLU A 231 -1.68 -14.03 -35.68
CA GLU A 231 -2.86 -14.87 -35.52
C GLU A 231 -3.62 -15.01 -36.83
N ASN A 232 -3.87 -13.91 -37.55
CA ASN A 232 -4.55 -13.94 -38.84
C ASN A 232 -3.74 -14.68 -39.90
N ALA A 233 -2.41 -14.55 -39.91
CA ALA A 233 -1.52 -15.28 -40.80
C ALA A 233 -1.50 -16.79 -40.48
N MET A 234 -1.48 -17.18 -39.20
CA MET A 234 -1.57 -18.59 -38.80
C MET A 234 -2.96 -19.21 -39.09
N ARG A 235 -4.03 -18.43 -38.92
CA ARG A 235 -5.41 -18.82 -39.33
C ARG A 235 -5.50 -19.01 -40.84
N SER A 236 -4.95 -18.07 -41.60
CA SER A 236 -4.88 -18.10 -43.07
C SER A 236 -4.04 -19.27 -43.59
N SER A 237 -2.92 -19.59 -42.94
CA SER A 237 -1.93 -20.53 -43.45
C SER A 237 -2.32 -22.01 -43.31
N THR A 238 -3.01 -22.40 -42.25
CA THR A 238 -3.22 -23.84 -41.94
C THR A 238 -4.61 -24.35 -42.34
N ALA A 239 -5.65 -24.05 -41.56
CA ALA A 239 -7.00 -24.57 -41.83
C ALA A 239 -7.68 -23.87 -43.02
N VAL A 240 -7.56 -22.54 -43.11
CA VAL A 240 -8.10 -21.77 -44.25
C VAL A 240 -7.29 -22.03 -45.51
N GLY A 241 -5.96 -22.09 -45.41
CA GLY A 241 -5.07 -22.38 -46.53
C GLY A 241 -5.33 -23.75 -47.16
N LEU A 242 -5.50 -24.80 -46.33
CA LEU A 242 -5.92 -26.11 -46.81
C LEU A 242 -7.33 -26.08 -47.41
N ALA A 243 -8.29 -25.37 -46.78
CA ALA A 243 -9.64 -25.24 -47.31
C ALA A 243 -9.66 -24.58 -48.71
N VAL A 244 -8.87 -23.52 -48.90
CA VAL A 244 -8.70 -22.83 -50.19
C VAL A 244 -8.03 -23.76 -51.20
N ALA A 245 -6.95 -24.44 -50.84
CA ALA A 245 -6.28 -25.38 -51.74
C ALA A 245 -7.21 -26.53 -52.19
N PHE A 246 -8.03 -27.07 -51.28
CA PHE A 246 -9.04 -28.08 -51.65
C PHE A 246 -10.16 -27.50 -52.51
N HIS A 247 -10.61 -26.28 -52.22
CA HIS A 247 -11.62 -25.59 -53.01
C HIS A 247 -11.15 -25.34 -54.44
N ASP A 248 -9.94 -24.77 -54.60
CA ASP A 248 -9.32 -24.50 -55.90
C ASP A 248 -9.17 -25.79 -56.71
N ARG A 249 -8.71 -26.88 -56.07
CA ARG A 249 -8.63 -28.20 -56.71
C ARG A 249 -10.00 -28.72 -57.14
N ALA A 250 -11.02 -28.60 -56.29
CA ALA A 250 -12.38 -28.99 -56.66
C ALA A 250 -12.91 -28.20 -57.86
N GLU A 251 -12.64 -26.89 -57.90
CA GLU A 251 -13.06 -26.03 -59.01
C GLU A 251 -12.29 -26.33 -60.30
N ASP A 252 -10.98 -26.54 -60.24
CA ASP A 252 -10.16 -26.93 -61.39
C ASP A 252 -10.63 -28.25 -61.98
N LEU A 253 -10.93 -29.24 -61.13
CA LEU A 253 -11.51 -30.51 -61.57
C LEU A 253 -12.87 -30.29 -62.23
N ARG A 254 -13.72 -29.43 -61.66
CA ARG A 254 -15.02 -29.07 -62.24
C ARG A 254 -14.89 -28.41 -63.61
N LYS A 255 -13.97 -27.47 -63.77
CA LYS A 255 -13.65 -26.82 -65.06
C LYS A 255 -13.12 -27.84 -66.07
N SER A 256 -12.26 -28.76 -65.64
CA SER A 256 -11.68 -29.80 -66.49
C SER A 256 -12.69 -30.83 -67.02
N MET A 257 -13.89 -30.93 -66.43
CA MET A 257 -14.97 -31.78 -66.95
C MET A 257 -15.62 -31.21 -68.21
N TRP A 258 -15.68 -29.88 -68.37
CA TRP A 258 -16.38 -29.23 -69.46
C TRP A 258 -15.95 -29.67 -70.88
N PRO A 259 -14.63 -29.80 -71.20
CA PRO A 259 -14.23 -30.32 -72.51
C PRO A 259 -14.70 -31.77 -72.76
N TRP A 260 -14.77 -32.61 -71.73
CA TRP A 260 -15.30 -33.98 -71.86
C TRP A 260 -16.80 -34.00 -72.08
N VAL A 261 -17.54 -33.09 -71.43
CA VAL A 261 -18.99 -32.91 -71.66
C VAL A 261 -19.24 -32.45 -73.09
N LEU A 262 -18.50 -31.46 -73.57
CA LEU A 262 -18.60 -30.99 -74.95
C LEU A 262 -18.24 -32.10 -75.94
N GLY A 263 -17.14 -32.82 -75.68
CA GLY A 263 -16.72 -33.97 -76.48
C GLY A 263 -17.78 -35.07 -76.54
N LEU A 264 -18.44 -35.37 -75.41
CA LEU A 264 -19.54 -36.32 -75.35
C LEU A 264 -20.71 -35.88 -76.24
N ILE A 265 -21.12 -34.61 -76.16
CA ILE A 265 -22.20 -34.06 -77.00
C ILE A 265 -21.84 -34.19 -78.49
N VAL A 266 -20.62 -33.80 -78.86
CA VAL A 266 -20.14 -33.90 -80.25
C VAL A 266 -20.10 -35.36 -80.72
N ALA A 267 -19.62 -36.29 -79.89
CA ALA A 267 -19.57 -37.70 -80.23
C ALA A 267 -20.96 -38.32 -80.38
N LEU A 268 -21.94 -37.92 -79.55
CA LEU A 268 -23.33 -38.37 -79.69
C LEU A 268 -23.96 -37.84 -80.99
N LEU A 269 -23.73 -36.56 -81.34
CA LEU A 269 -24.21 -36.00 -82.60
C LEU A 269 -23.54 -36.63 -83.82
N ALA A 270 -22.21 -36.85 -83.77
CA ALA A 270 -21.46 -37.54 -84.81
C ALA A 270 -21.92 -39.00 -84.95
N GLY A 271 -22.15 -39.71 -83.85
CA GLY A 271 -22.69 -41.06 -83.87
C GLY A 271 -24.10 -41.13 -84.45
N ALA A 272 -24.98 -40.18 -84.10
CA ALA A 272 -26.33 -40.10 -84.63
C ALA A 272 -26.36 -39.79 -86.13
N THR A 273 -25.53 -38.86 -86.59
CA THR A 273 -25.44 -38.48 -88.01
C THR A 273 -24.79 -39.58 -88.86
N ILE A 274 -23.61 -40.08 -88.47
CA ILE A 274 -22.91 -41.17 -89.17
C ILE A 274 -23.76 -42.45 -89.13
N GLY A 275 -24.30 -42.80 -87.95
CA GLY A 275 -25.19 -43.95 -87.81
C GLY A 275 -26.43 -43.83 -88.69
N GLY A 276 -27.07 -42.66 -88.69
CA GLY A 276 -28.23 -42.37 -89.54
C GLY A 276 -27.94 -42.55 -91.03
N PHE A 277 -26.86 -41.96 -91.54
CA PHE A 277 -26.47 -42.11 -92.95
C PHE A 277 -26.11 -43.55 -93.31
N GLN A 278 -25.38 -44.25 -92.44
CA GLN A 278 -24.97 -45.62 -92.72
C GLN A 278 -26.14 -46.61 -92.64
N LEU A 279 -27.09 -46.41 -91.72
CA LEU A 279 -28.32 -47.20 -91.63
C LEU A 279 -29.22 -46.97 -92.86
N HIS A 280 -29.35 -45.73 -93.33
CA HIS A 280 -30.07 -45.44 -94.57
C HIS A 280 -29.41 -46.11 -95.78
N GLY A 281 -28.07 -46.00 -95.90
CA GLY A 281 -27.33 -46.64 -96.99
C GLY A 281 -27.34 -48.18 -96.93
N LEU A 282 -27.46 -48.78 -95.75
CA LEU A 282 -27.68 -50.22 -95.57
C LEU A 282 -29.10 -50.64 -95.94
N ALA A 283 -30.11 -49.87 -95.52
CA ALA A 283 -31.51 -50.14 -95.86
C ALA A 283 -31.73 -50.10 -97.39
N GLU A 284 -31.13 -49.13 -98.07
CA GLU A 284 -31.18 -48.99 -99.53
C GLU A 284 -30.42 -50.11 -100.26
N ALA A 285 -29.25 -50.54 -99.74
CA ALA A 285 -28.49 -51.65 -100.29
C ALA A 285 -29.21 -53.02 -100.17
N ILE A 286 -30.02 -53.20 -99.12
CA ILE A 286 -30.85 -54.39 -98.91
C ILE A 286 -32.05 -54.41 -99.85
N GLN A 287 -32.66 -53.25 -100.13
CA GLN A 287 -33.81 -53.15 -101.04
C GLN A 287 -33.45 -53.30 -102.52
N SER A 288 -32.22 -52.96 -102.92
CA SER A 288 -31.80 -52.85 -104.33
C SER A 288 -31.20 -54.14 -104.94
N SER A 289 -31.32 -55.31 -104.31
CA SER A 289 -30.76 -56.59 -104.80
C SER A 289 -29.26 -56.53 -105.11
N THR A 290 -28.50 -55.81 -104.28
CA THR A 290 -27.04 -55.65 -104.42
C THR A 290 -26.30 -56.97 -104.11
N PRO A 291 -25.18 -57.30 -104.79
CA PRO A 291 -24.37 -58.48 -104.49
C PRO A 291 -24.04 -58.60 -102.99
N PRO A 292 -24.16 -59.80 -102.37
CA PRO A 292 -23.98 -59.98 -100.92
C PRO A 292 -22.65 -59.45 -100.37
N MET A 293 -21.58 -59.51 -101.17
CA MET A 293 -20.25 -59.01 -100.80
C MET A 293 -20.24 -57.50 -100.51
N ILE A 294 -21.01 -56.69 -101.25
CA ILE A 294 -21.07 -55.22 -101.06
C ILE A 294 -21.90 -54.86 -99.83
N VAL A 295 -22.92 -55.66 -99.52
CA VAL A 295 -23.72 -55.50 -98.29
C VAL A 295 -22.84 -55.80 -97.07
N TRP A 296 -22.03 -56.86 -97.10
CA TRP A 296 -21.09 -57.20 -96.03
C TRP A 296 -19.99 -56.16 -95.83
N THR A 297 -19.42 -55.59 -96.90
CA THR A 297 -18.42 -54.52 -96.75
C THR A 297 -19.02 -53.23 -96.21
N ARG A 298 -20.24 -52.85 -96.64
CA ARG A 298 -20.97 -51.70 -96.07
C ARG A 298 -21.35 -51.91 -94.60
N LEU A 299 -21.73 -53.13 -94.23
CA LEU A 299 -21.99 -53.48 -92.83
C LEU A 299 -20.73 -53.38 -91.97
N ALA A 300 -19.60 -53.91 -92.45
CA ALA A 300 -18.31 -53.84 -91.74
C ALA A 300 -17.85 -52.38 -91.57
N ILE A 301 -17.97 -51.55 -92.62
CA ILE A 301 -17.63 -50.13 -92.56
C ILE A 301 -18.58 -49.40 -91.59
N SER A 302 -19.89 -49.67 -91.62
CA SER A 302 -20.86 -49.07 -90.69
C SER A 302 -20.53 -49.39 -89.23
N MET A 303 -20.27 -50.67 -88.93
CA MET A 303 -19.91 -51.11 -87.58
C MET A 303 -18.61 -50.46 -87.07
N LEU A 304 -17.61 -50.32 -87.95
CA LEU A 304 -16.34 -49.67 -87.62
C LEU A 304 -16.48 -48.15 -87.46
N SER A 305 -17.28 -47.49 -88.32
CA SER A 305 -17.49 -46.03 -88.28
C SER A 305 -18.29 -45.58 -87.07
N VAL A 306 -19.30 -46.34 -86.64
CA VAL A 306 -20.12 -46.02 -85.45
C VAL A 306 -19.39 -46.41 -84.16
N GLY A 307 -18.43 -47.34 -84.23
CA GLY A 307 -17.64 -47.77 -83.07
C GLY A 307 -16.82 -46.65 -82.44
N ALA A 308 -16.20 -45.76 -83.22
CA ALA A 308 -15.36 -44.68 -82.69
C ALA A 308 -16.14 -43.63 -81.88
N PRO A 309 -17.27 -43.07 -82.37
CA PRO A 309 -18.12 -42.19 -81.56
C PRO A 309 -18.69 -42.85 -80.30
N ILE A 310 -19.13 -44.11 -80.37
CA ILE A 310 -19.65 -44.84 -79.21
C ILE A 310 -18.56 -45.07 -78.17
N TRP A 311 -17.36 -45.49 -78.59
CA TRP A 311 -16.23 -45.70 -77.70
C TRP A 311 -15.82 -44.40 -77.01
N PHE A 312 -15.75 -43.30 -77.75
CA PHE A 312 -15.43 -41.99 -77.19
C PHE A 312 -16.51 -41.47 -76.23
N ALA A 313 -17.80 -41.68 -76.55
CA ALA A 313 -18.90 -41.30 -75.66
C ALA A 313 -18.86 -42.07 -74.33
N TRP A 314 -18.58 -43.37 -74.39
CA TRP A 314 -18.41 -44.21 -73.21
C TRP A 314 -17.20 -43.76 -72.37
N LEU A 315 -16.05 -43.54 -73.00
CA LEU A 315 -14.84 -43.04 -72.33
C LEU A 315 -15.10 -41.70 -71.65
N SER A 316 -15.74 -40.76 -72.36
CA SER A 316 -16.10 -39.44 -71.84
C SER A 316 -17.03 -39.56 -70.63
N THR A 317 -18.01 -40.45 -70.67
CA THR A 317 -18.93 -40.69 -69.54
C THR A 317 -18.19 -41.19 -68.29
N LYS A 318 -17.24 -42.12 -68.44
CA LYS A 318 -16.39 -42.59 -67.32
C LYS A 318 -15.50 -41.47 -66.78
N GLN A 319 -14.88 -40.71 -67.67
CA GLN A 319 -13.99 -39.60 -67.36
C GLN A 319 -14.69 -38.42 -66.67
N ILE A 320 -15.96 -38.16 -67.01
CA ILE A 320 -16.82 -37.18 -66.32
C ILE A 320 -17.19 -37.71 -64.93
N GLY A 321 -17.61 -38.97 -64.81
CA GLY A 321 -18.00 -39.57 -63.53
C GLY A 321 -16.86 -39.60 -62.51
N GLN A 322 -15.64 -39.94 -62.93
CA GLN A 322 -14.46 -39.93 -62.06
C GLN A 322 -14.12 -38.51 -61.57
N ARG A 323 -14.08 -37.52 -62.49
CA ARG A 323 -13.76 -36.13 -62.15
C ARG A 323 -14.82 -35.49 -61.26
N PHE A 324 -16.10 -35.78 -61.48
CA PHE A 324 -17.20 -35.28 -60.65
C PHE A 324 -17.08 -35.77 -59.21
N ARG A 325 -16.88 -37.09 -59.02
CA ARG A 325 -16.71 -37.68 -57.68
C ARG A 325 -15.49 -37.11 -56.96
N LEU A 326 -14.38 -36.91 -57.67
CA LEU A 326 -13.16 -36.37 -57.08
C LEU A 326 -13.31 -34.87 -56.74
N ALA A 327 -14.02 -34.09 -57.57
CA ALA A 327 -14.35 -32.70 -57.27
C ALA A 327 -15.24 -32.59 -56.02
N GLU A 328 -16.24 -33.45 -55.87
CA GLU A 328 -17.13 -33.47 -54.71
C GLU A 328 -16.40 -33.84 -53.42
N ASP A 329 -15.46 -34.81 -53.46
CA ASP A 329 -14.64 -35.18 -52.30
C ASP A 329 -13.75 -34.01 -51.84
N TYR A 330 -13.12 -33.30 -52.79
CA TYR A 330 -12.31 -32.12 -52.46
C TYR A 330 -13.18 -30.95 -51.96
N ALA A 331 -14.38 -30.75 -52.52
CA ALA A 331 -15.31 -29.74 -52.03
C ALA A 331 -15.79 -30.05 -50.60
N TYR A 332 -16.01 -31.34 -50.29
CA TYR A 332 -16.32 -31.80 -48.94
C TYR A 332 -15.15 -31.55 -47.96
N LYS A 333 -13.91 -31.87 -48.37
CA LYS A 333 -12.70 -31.56 -47.57
C LYS A 333 -12.51 -30.07 -47.34
N ALA A 334 -12.79 -29.24 -48.34
CA ALA A 334 -12.76 -27.78 -48.19
C ALA A 334 -13.79 -27.27 -47.18
N SER A 335 -15.03 -27.77 -47.23
CA SER A 335 -16.09 -27.33 -46.32
C SER A 335 -15.84 -27.77 -44.87
N ILE A 336 -15.34 -28.99 -44.63
CA ILE A 336 -14.94 -29.45 -43.29
C ILE A 336 -13.78 -28.61 -42.74
N SER A 337 -12.76 -28.35 -43.56
CA SER A 337 -11.60 -27.55 -43.14
C SER A 337 -12.00 -26.13 -42.73
N LYS A 338 -12.96 -25.54 -43.46
CA LYS A 338 -13.54 -24.23 -43.13
C LYS A 338 -14.41 -24.28 -41.86
N ALA A 339 -15.24 -25.32 -41.70
CA ALA A 339 -16.06 -25.51 -40.52
C ALA A 339 -15.22 -25.76 -39.26
N TYR A 340 -14.10 -26.48 -39.39
CA TYR A 340 -13.16 -26.72 -38.29
C TYR A 340 -12.58 -25.40 -37.75
N GLU A 341 -12.24 -24.43 -38.60
CA GLU A 341 -11.77 -23.12 -38.14
C GLU A 341 -12.84 -22.38 -37.32
N GLY A 342 -14.09 -22.40 -37.79
CA GLY A 342 -15.24 -21.83 -37.07
C GLY A 342 -15.46 -22.50 -35.71
N TYR A 343 -15.52 -23.83 -35.67
CA TYR A 343 -15.72 -24.57 -34.42
C TYR A 343 -14.51 -24.51 -33.48
N ARG A 344 -13.29 -24.41 -33.99
CA ARG A 344 -12.09 -24.24 -33.17
C ARG A 344 -12.17 -22.94 -32.36
N ARG A 345 -12.74 -21.88 -32.93
CA ARG A 345 -12.94 -20.60 -32.23
C ARG A 345 -13.87 -20.76 -31.02
N GLU A 346 -14.98 -21.44 -31.19
CA GLU A 346 -15.96 -21.69 -30.11
C GLU A 346 -15.42 -22.72 -29.10
N ALA A 347 -14.62 -23.69 -29.55
CA ALA A 347 -14.01 -24.71 -28.68
C ALA A 347 -12.94 -24.15 -27.72
N LEU A 348 -12.30 -23.01 -28.04
CA LEU A 348 -11.36 -22.34 -27.14
C LEU A 348 -12.03 -21.82 -25.87
N GLU A 349 -13.32 -21.52 -25.91
CA GLU A 349 -14.09 -20.95 -24.80
C GLU A 349 -14.79 -22.02 -23.94
N LEU A 350 -14.92 -23.26 -24.43
CA LEU A 350 -15.72 -24.31 -23.80
C LEU A 350 -14.90 -25.24 -22.87
N ASP A 351 -14.11 -26.17 -23.43
CA ASP A 351 -13.40 -27.23 -22.68
C ASP A 351 -12.25 -27.88 -23.50
N GLU A 352 -11.19 -28.34 -22.82
CA GLU A 352 -10.00 -28.97 -23.42
C GLU A 352 -10.32 -30.35 -24.04
N ASP A 353 -11.21 -31.13 -23.40
CA ASP A 353 -11.63 -32.44 -23.92
C ASP A 353 -12.42 -32.29 -25.23
N PHE A 354 -13.20 -31.21 -25.36
CA PHE A 354 -13.91 -30.88 -26.60
C PHE A 354 -12.93 -30.52 -27.73
N GLN A 355 -11.88 -29.75 -27.43
CA GLN A 355 -10.82 -29.43 -28.41
C GLN A 355 -10.11 -30.68 -28.93
N LYS A 356 -9.76 -31.63 -28.04
CA LYS A 356 -9.13 -32.91 -28.42
C LYS A 356 -10.02 -33.74 -29.33
N ARG A 357 -11.32 -33.85 -29.00
CA ARG A 357 -12.30 -34.58 -29.83
C ARG A 357 -12.52 -33.91 -31.19
N LEU A 358 -12.62 -32.57 -31.21
CA LEU A 358 -12.78 -31.80 -32.44
C LEU A 358 -11.57 -31.98 -33.37
N PHE A 359 -10.35 -31.88 -32.83
CA PHE A 359 -9.12 -32.07 -33.58
C PHE A 359 -9.01 -33.51 -34.12
N ALA A 360 -9.25 -34.52 -33.29
CA ALA A 360 -9.21 -35.93 -33.70
C ALA A 360 -10.25 -36.24 -34.78
N SER A 361 -11.47 -35.70 -34.65
CA SER A 361 -12.53 -35.84 -35.65
C SER A 361 -12.17 -35.15 -36.97
N ALA A 362 -11.60 -33.94 -36.93
CA ALA A 362 -11.20 -33.22 -38.13
C ALA A 362 -10.02 -33.92 -38.85
N LEU A 363 -9.01 -34.37 -38.11
CA LEU A 363 -7.87 -35.11 -38.63
C LEU A 363 -8.31 -36.42 -39.31
N THR A 364 -9.18 -37.19 -38.66
CA THR A 364 -9.72 -38.43 -39.24
C THR A 364 -10.43 -38.17 -40.58
N ARG A 365 -11.16 -37.07 -40.70
CA ARG A 365 -11.86 -36.69 -41.95
C ARG A 365 -10.92 -36.20 -43.05
N LEU A 366 -9.82 -35.54 -42.68
CA LEU A 366 -8.79 -35.10 -43.61
C LEU A 366 -7.96 -36.27 -44.16
N ASP A 367 -7.71 -37.28 -43.32
CA ASP A 367 -6.94 -38.49 -43.67
C ASP A 367 -7.75 -39.51 -44.49
N GLU A 368 -9.07 -39.31 -44.67
CA GLU A 368 -9.88 -40.20 -45.54
C GLU A 368 -9.38 -40.16 -46.99
N GLN A 369 -9.00 -41.33 -47.51
CA GLN A 369 -8.46 -41.47 -48.87
C GLN A 369 -9.48 -41.01 -49.92
N PRO A 370 -9.06 -40.16 -50.89
CA PRO A 370 -9.93 -39.81 -52.02
C PRO A 370 -10.26 -41.08 -52.83
N LEU A 371 -11.47 -41.12 -53.41
CA LEU A 371 -12.01 -42.22 -54.24
C LEU A 371 -12.76 -43.36 -53.52
N ARG A 372 -13.24 -43.18 -52.28
CA ARG A 372 -14.02 -44.21 -51.53
C ARG A 372 -15.21 -44.81 -52.30
N PHE A 373 -15.78 -44.06 -53.24
CA PHE A 373 -16.93 -44.47 -54.05
C PHE A 373 -16.57 -44.81 -55.50
N VAL A 374 -15.30 -45.09 -55.82
CA VAL A 374 -14.93 -45.58 -57.15
C VAL A 374 -15.13 -47.09 -57.19
N GLU A 375 -16.07 -47.53 -58.02
CA GLU A 375 -16.26 -48.95 -58.30
C GLU A 375 -14.97 -49.49 -58.91
N ASN A 376 -14.40 -50.53 -58.29
CA ASN A 376 -13.09 -51.10 -58.61
C ASN A 376 -13.02 -51.79 -59.99
N GLU A 377 -14.12 -51.84 -60.75
CA GLU A 377 -14.18 -52.54 -62.02
C GLU A 377 -13.92 -51.58 -63.19
N THR A 378 -12.64 -51.34 -63.45
CA THR A 378 -12.18 -50.60 -64.63
C THR A 378 -12.30 -51.49 -65.87
N HIS A 379 -13.47 -51.48 -66.51
CA HIS A 379 -13.66 -52.21 -67.76
C HIS A 379 -12.89 -51.51 -68.89
N GLY A 380 -12.15 -52.26 -69.71
CA GLY A 380 -11.29 -51.66 -70.75
C GLY A 380 -12.00 -51.21 -72.03
N SER A 381 -13.27 -51.58 -72.22
CA SER A 381 -14.05 -51.20 -73.41
C SER A 381 -15.56 -51.27 -73.18
N PRO A 382 -16.37 -50.57 -74.00
CA PRO A 382 -17.83 -50.63 -73.94
C PRO A 382 -18.38 -52.05 -74.07
N TRP A 383 -17.75 -52.86 -74.94
CA TRP A 383 -18.11 -54.26 -75.13
C TRP A 383 -17.76 -55.13 -73.92
N HIS A 384 -16.66 -54.83 -73.24
CA HIS A 384 -16.26 -55.53 -72.02
C HIS A 384 -17.22 -55.24 -70.87
N GLU A 385 -17.71 -54.00 -70.75
CA GLU A 385 -18.74 -53.63 -69.76
C GLU A 385 -20.10 -54.22 -70.09
N LEU A 386 -20.52 -54.21 -71.37
CA LEU A 386 -21.79 -54.81 -71.79
C LEU A 386 -21.80 -56.33 -71.53
N ALA A 387 -20.70 -57.03 -71.86
CA ALA A 387 -20.57 -58.46 -71.63
C ALA A 387 -20.62 -58.85 -70.13
N ASN A 388 -20.09 -57.98 -69.26
CA ASN A 388 -20.10 -58.21 -67.81
C ASN A 388 -21.30 -57.59 -67.08
N SER A 389 -22.17 -56.88 -67.78
CA SER A 389 -23.35 -56.22 -67.21
C SER A 389 -24.34 -57.23 -66.62
N LYS A 390 -25.03 -56.83 -65.55
CA LYS A 390 -26.08 -57.64 -64.91
C LYS A 390 -27.21 -57.98 -65.89
N LEU A 391 -27.52 -57.07 -66.81
CA LEU A 391 -28.53 -57.25 -67.87
C LEU A 391 -28.15 -58.35 -68.88
N MET A 392 -26.90 -58.42 -69.33
CA MET A 392 -26.43 -59.47 -70.25
C MET A 392 -26.39 -60.83 -69.55
N LYS A 393 -25.96 -60.86 -68.29
CA LYS A 393 -25.97 -62.07 -67.45
C LYS A 393 -27.40 -62.60 -67.22
N ASP A 394 -28.37 -61.70 -67.03
CA ASP A 394 -29.78 -62.08 -66.89
C ASP A 394 -30.41 -62.51 -68.23
N ALA A 395 -30.09 -61.85 -69.34
CA ALA A 395 -30.58 -62.22 -70.68
C ALA A 395 -30.08 -63.61 -71.13
N ILE A 396 -28.80 -63.93 -70.88
CA ILE A 396 -28.20 -65.25 -71.15
C ILE A 396 -28.90 -66.33 -70.31
N ARG A 397 -29.34 -66.00 -69.10
CA ARG A 397 -30.06 -66.91 -68.20
C ARG A 397 -31.50 -67.16 -68.64
N ILE A 398 -32.16 -66.19 -69.28
CA ILE A 398 -33.57 -66.27 -69.69
C ILE A 398 -33.75 -67.06 -71.01
N ALA A 399 -32.79 -67.02 -71.94
CA ALA A 399 -32.90 -67.70 -73.24
C ALA A 399 -31.67 -68.56 -73.60
N PRO A 400 -31.42 -69.68 -72.89
CA PRO A 400 -30.26 -70.55 -73.14
C PRO A 400 -30.30 -71.26 -74.51
N GLU A 401 -31.50 -71.54 -75.02
CA GLU A 401 -31.76 -72.19 -76.32
C GLU A 401 -31.17 -71.40 -77.51
N LEU A 402 -31.23 -70.07 -77.46
CA LEU A 402 -30.69 -69.20 -78.53
C LEU A 402 -29.17 -69.28 -78.58
N VAL A 403 -28.50 -69.27 -77.42
CA VAL A 403 -27.04 -69.36 -77.32
C VAL A 403 -26.55 -70.71 -77.86
N THR A 404 -27.27 -71.79 -77.57
CA THR A 404 -26.94 -73.11 -78.11
C THR A 404 -27.13 -73.20 -79.63
N ARG A 405 -28.19 -72.60 -80.19
CA ARG A 405 -28.45 -72.58 -81.64
C ARG A 405 -27.41 -71.75 -82.40
N PHE A 406 -27.06 -70.57 -81.89
CA PHE A 406 -25.96 -69.77 -82.46
C PHE A 406 -24.64 -70.51 -82.42
N ARG A 407 -24.37 -71.24 -81.32
CA ARG A 407 -23.16 -72.05 -81.19
C ARG A 407 -23.12 -73.19 -82.20
N THR A 408 -24.25 -73.84 -82.50
CA THR A 408 -24.31 -74.91 -83.50
C THR A 408 -24.19 -74.37 -84.93
N GLU A 409 -24.89 -73.28 -85.27
CA GLU A 409 -24.82 -72.67 -86.61
C GLU A 409 -23.44 -72.07 -86.91
N ALA A 410 -22.80 -71.43 -85.92
CA ALA A 410 -21.43 -70.92 -86.07
C ALA A 410 -20.42 -72.06 -86.25
N LYS A 411 -20.63 -73.20 -85.57
CA LYS A 411 -19.79 -74.39 -85.74
C LYS A 411 -19.97 -74.99 -87.13
N GLU A 412 -21.22 -75.09 -87.59
CA GLU A 412 -21.55 -75.56 -88.94
C GLU A 412 -20.94 -74.67 -90.03
N ALA A 413 -20.99 -73.34 -89.88
CA ALA A 413 -20.39 -72.41 -90.84
C ALA A 413 -18.85 -72.51 -90.88
N VAL A 414 -18.21 -72.67 -89.72
CA VAL A 414 -16.75 -72.88 -89.62
C VAL A 414 -16.34 -74.25 -90.18
N ASP A 415 -17.12 -75.28 -89.93
CA ASP A 415 -16.86 -76.63 -90.45
C ASP A 415 -17.09 -76.69 -91.98
N LYS A 416 -18.06 -75.94 -92.52
CA LYS A 416 -18.25 -75.73 -93.97
C LYS A 416 -17.08 -75.00 -94.61
N ALA A 417 -16.54 -73.97 -93.95
CA ALA A 417 -15.37 -73.23 -94.42
C ALA A 417 -14.10 -74.10 -94.40
N LYS A 418 -13.90 -74.91 -93.35
CA LYS A 418 -12.81 -75.90 -93.26
C LYS A 418 -12.96 -77.05 -94.26
N GLY A 419 -14.19 -77.45 -94.58
CA GLY A 419 -14.48 -78.46 -95.60
C GLY A 419 -14.09 -78.01 -97.01
N ALA A 420 -14.44 -76.76 -97.37
CA ALA A 420 -14.08 -76.17 -98.66
C ALA A 420 -12.56 -75.97 -98.84
N GLU A 421 -11.81 -75.81 -97.74
CA GLU A 421 -10.35 -75.70 -97.75
C GLU A 421 -9.67 -77.08 -97.93
N LYS A 422 -10.24 -78.15 -97.37
CA LYS A 422 -9.78 -79.55 -97.54
C LYS A 422 -10.03 -80.11 -98.95
N GLU A 423 -11.14 -79.74 -99.58
CA GLU A 423 -11.47 -80.19 -100.94
C GLU A 423 -10.56 -79.56 -102.00
N LYS A 424 -10.10 -78.31 -101.77
CA LYS A 424 -9.09 -77.64 -102.60
C LYS A 424 -7.66 -78.18 -102.41
N THR A 425 -7.32 -78.69 -101.22
CA THR A 425 -6.00 -79.28 -100.97
C THR A 425 -5.89 -80.73 -101.48
N ALA A 426 -6.98 -81.52 -101.43
CA ALA A 426 -7.01 -82.87 -101.99
C ALA A 426 -7.00 -82.91 -103.53
N ALA A 427 -7.53 -81.89 -104.21
CA ALA A 427 -7.48 -81.77 -105.67
C ALA A 427 -6.09 -81.40 -106.23
N VAL A 428 -5.18 -80.89 -105.38
CA VAL A 428 -3.81 -80.48 -105.77
C VAL A 428 -2.78 -81.59 -105.53
N GLU A 429 -3.02 -82.52 -104.60
CA GLU A 429 -2.10 -83.64 -104.31
C GLU A 429 -2.34 -84.90 -105.17
N GLY A 430 -3.50 -85.03 -105.84
CA GLY A 430 -3.81 -86.16 -106.75
C GLY A 430 -3.27 -86.05 -108.18
N ALA A 431 -2.69 -84.91 -108.57
CA ALA A 431 -2.19 -84.63 -109.92
C ALA A 431 -0.65 -84.61 -110.05
N GLY A 432 0.09 -84.87 -108.96
CA GLY A 432 1.56 -84.74 -108.90
C GLY A 432 2.38 -86.01 -109.08
N SER A 433 1.77 -87.18 -109.31
CA SER A 433 2.47 -88.47 -109.38
C SER A 433 2.20 -89.23 -110.68
N ALA A 434 2.37 -88.59 -111.84
CA ALA A 434 2.42 -89.27 -113.14
C ALA A 434 3.03 -88.39 -114.26
N GLU A 435 4.20 -87.75 -114.06
CA GLU A 435 5.01 -87.31 -115.22
C GLU A 435 6.48 -86.97 -114.84
N SER A 436 7.42 -87.53 -115.62
CA SER A 436 8.86 -87.25 -115.66
C SER A 436 9.81 -87.94 -114.65
N ALA A 437 9.88 -89.27 -114.74
CA ALA A 437 11.15 -89.96 -114.60
C ALA A 437 11.80 -90.06 -115.99
N GLY A 438 12.87 -89.30 -116.25
CA GLY A 438 13.68 -89.47 -117.46
C GLY A 438 14.45 -88.24 -117.93
N ALA A 439 15.61 -87.96 -117.33
CA ALA A 439 16.72 -87.33 -118.02
C ALA A 439 18.04 -87.62 -117.29
N ALA A 440 18.81 -88.55 -117.83
CA ALA A 440 20.20 -88.76 -117.48
C ALA A 440 21.09 -87.67 -118.11
N LYS A 441 22.00 -87.13 -117.30
CA LYS A 441 23.24 -86.37 -117.64
C LYS A 441 24.19 -87.21 -118.53
N PRO A 442 25.38 -86.73 -118.97
CA PRO A 442 26.04 -85.41 -118.83
C PRO A 442 26.78 -84.89 -120.09
N ALA A 443 27.17 -83.60 -120.08
CA ALA A 443 28.49 -83.04 -120.46
C ALA A 443 28.38 -81.53 -120.67
#